data_AF-A0AAV1Z872-F1
#
_entry.id   AF-A0AAV1Z872-F1
#
_cell.length_a   1.000
_cell.length_b   1.000
_cell.length_c   1.000
_cell.angle_alpha   90.00
_cell.angle_beta   90.00
_cell.angle_gamma   90.00
#
_symmetry.space_group_name_H-M   'P 1'
#
loop_
_entity.id
_entity.type
_entity.pdbx_description
1 polymer ?
#
loop_
_entity_poly.entity_id
_entity_poly.type
_entity_poly.pdbx_seq_one_letter_code
_entity_poly.pdbx_strand_id
1 'polypeptide(L)'
;MADRALPIIFINLSGEMIYVIQQRLEAQNISEDKSRKVIQDIISTMLNDQFIKELFEPQHMYSRSAMQSVFEKLVHSSIMRLNSNSMSKLYDLMLMVFKYQVVNCENPEEILLVTLNHMDAIKNCAKPYPELKERVENVYSLLISNYKDMPHEDYQCLYKCIEVFLKDLNIRVSVLMRLGLQLPSGEIAPCRNKQIMNVDFIKNNLKNNESSPILKSKDPIQELLSYRRLEIDGDRGIELGKNKICAV
;
A
#
# COMPACT_ATOMS: atom_id res chain seq x y z
N MET A 1 5.77 8.18 22.55
CA MET A 1 4.47 8.24 21.82
C MET A 1 4.65 8.29 20.31
N ALA A 2 5.59 9.06 19.77
CA ALA A 2 6.02 8.96 18.36
C ALA A 2 6.56 7.56 17.98
N ASP A 3 6.95 6.78 18.98
CA ASP A 3 7.69 5.52 18.88
C ASP A 3 6.86 4.34 18.35
N ARG A 4 5.57 4.55 18.05
CA ARG A 4 4.64 3.54 17.50
C ARG A 4 4.18 3.87 16.07
N ALA A 5 4.67 4.94 15.45
CA ALA A 5 4.29 5.26 14.06
C ALA A 5 5.03 4.38 13.03
N LEU A 6 6.21 3.85 13.39
CA LEU A 6 7.07 3.12 12.48
C LEU A 6 6.44 1.83 11.94
N PRO A 7 5.81 0.95 12.76
CA PRO A 7 5.12 -0.23 12.24
C PRO A 7 4.04 0.10 11.23
N ILE A 8 3.23 1.14 11.50
CA ILE A 8 2.18 1.60 10.59
C ILE A 8 2.78 2.03 9.25
N ILE A 9 3.79 2.90 9.26
CA ILE A 9 4.42 3.37 8.02
C ILE A 9 5.04 2.21 7.24
N PHE A 10 5.79 1.34 7.93
CA PHE A 10 6.46 0.21 7.30
C PHE A 10 5.47 -0.77 6.65
N ILE A 11 4.39 -1.14 7.35
CA ILE A 11 3.40 -2.09 6.84
C ILE A 11 2.63 -1.49 5.66
N ASN A 12 2.21 -0.22 5.73
CA ASN A 12 1.51 0.42 4.61
C ASN A 12 2.40 0.52 3.36
N LEU A 13 3.66 0.96 3.52
CA LEU A 13 4.60 0.99 2.41
C LEU A 13 4.89 -0.42 1.86
N SER A 14 4.97 -1.43 2.73
CA SER A 14 5.14 -2.81 2.32
C SER A 14 3.98 -3.34 1.47
N GLY A 15 2.75 -3.02 1.86
CA GLY A 15 1.57 -3.33 1.06
C GLY A 15 1.63 -2.69 -0.32
N GLU A 16 1.93 -1.39 -0.40
CA GLU A 16 2.13 -0.69 -1.67
C GLU A 16 3.26 -1.29 -2.52
N MET A 17 4.36 -1.70 -1.89
CA MET A 17 5.47 -2.38 -2.58
C MET A 17 4.97 -3.68 -3.23
N ILE A 18 4.27 -4.53 -2.48
CA ILE A 18 3.76 -5.80 -2.97
C ILE A 18 2.79 -5.58 -4.14
N TYR A 19 1.86 -4.63 -4.01
CA TYR A 19 0.96 -4.27 -5.10
C TYR A 19 1.71 -3.84 -6.36
N VAL A 20 2.66 -2.90 -6.24
CA VAL A 20 3.40 -2.39 -7.40
C VAL A 20 4.25 -3.49 -8.05
N ILE A 21 4.88 -4.35 -7.25
CA ILE A 21 5.70 -5.45 -7.77
C ILE A 21 4.83 -6.48 -8.49
N GLN A 22 3.74 -6.92 -7.87
CA GLN A 22 2.83 -7.89 -8.48
C GLN A 22 2.34 -7.39 -9.84
N GLN A 23 1.91 -6.13 -9.90
CA GLN A 23 1.47 -5.48 -11.13
C GLN A 23 2.57 -5.39 -12.20
N ARG A 24 3.80 -5.08 -11.81
CA ARG A 24 4.94 -5.03 -12.75
C ARG A 24 5.26 -6.41 -13.33
N LEU A 25 5.18 -7.46 -12.50
CA LEU A 25 5.40 -8.84 -12.94
C LEU A 25 4.30 -9.28 -13.92
N GLU A 26 3.04 -8.95 -13.63
CA GLU A 26 1.90 -9.20 -14.52
C GLU A 26 2.05 -8.45 -15.86
N ALA A 27 2.39 -7.16 -15.84
CA ALA A 27 2.58 -6.35 -17.04
C ALA A 27 3.75 -6.83 -17.93
N GLN A 28 4.73 -7.52 -17.33
CA GLN A 28 5.84 -8.15 -18.04
C GLN A 28 5.52 -9.58 -18.49
N ASN A 29 4.29 -10.07 -18.27
CA ASN A 29 3.86 -11.43 -18.55
C ASN A 29 4.76 -12.50 -17.89
N ILE A 30 5.24 -12.22 -16.68
CA ILE A 30 5.98 -13.21 -15.88
C ILE A 30 5.01 -14.32 -15.47
N SER A 31 5.45 -15.58 -15.59
CA SER A 31 4.61 -16.72 -15.25
C SER A 31 4.16 -16.68 -13.79
N GLU A 32 2.91 -17.09 -13.54
CA GLU A 32 2.29 -16.97 -12.23
C GLU A 32 3.11 -17.64 -11.12
N ASP A 33 3.71 -18.81 -11.40
CA ASP A 33 4.61 -19.49 -10.45
C ASP A 33 5.83 -18.66 -10.05
N LYS A 34 6.46 -17.99 -11.02
CA LYS A 34 7.63 -17.15 -10.76
C LYS A 34 7.21 -15.89 -10.01
N SER A 35 6.08 -15.30 -10.39
CA SER A 35 5.53 -14.13 -9.71
C SER A 35 5.20 -14.44 -8.24
N ARG A 36 4.50 -15.56 -7.99
CA ARG A 36 4.22 -16.06 -6.65
C ARG A 36 5.50 -16.27 -5.85
N LYS A 37 6.53 -16.87 -6.45
CA LYS A 37 7.81 -17.11 -5.78
C LYS A 37 8.52 -15.80 -5.39
N VAL A 38 8.54 -14.80 -6.28
CA VAL A 38 9.09 -13.47 -5.98
C VAL A 38 8.36 -12.83 -4.80
N ILE A 39 7.03 -12.81 -4.83
CA ILE A 39 6.22 -12.22 -3.74
C ILE A 39 6.40 -13.00 -2.43
N GLN A 40 6.43 -14.33 -2.49
CA GLN A 40 6.68 -15.19 -1.33
C GLN A 40 8.02 -14.86 -0.66
N ASP A 41 9.11 -14.75 -1.42
CA ASP A 41 10.45 -14.49 -0.87
C ASP A 41 10.51 -13.11 -0.19
N ILE A 42 9.86 -12.10 -0.79
CA ILE A 42 9.73 -10.76 -0.20
C ILE A 42 8.95 -10.83 1.12
N ILE A 43 7.75 -11.40 1.12
CA ILE A 43 6.90 -11.50 2.33
C ILE A 43 7.60 -12.31 3.42
N SER A 44 8.30 -13.39 3.06
CA SER A 44 9.04 -14.24 4.01
C SER A 44 10.13 -13.46 4.74
N THR A 45 10.82 -12.58 4.03
CA THR A 45 11.89 -11.73 4.58
C THR A 45 11.30 -10.58 5.40
N MET A 46 10.24 -9.95 4.87
CA MET A 46 9.53 -8.82 5.49
C MET A 46 8.88 -9.20 6.82
N LEU A 47 8.30 -10.39 6.92
CA LEU A 47 7.64 -10.90 8.12
C LEU A 47 8.54 -11.79 8.97
N ASN A 48 9.86 -11.63 8.89
CA ASN A 48 10.78 -12.36 9.76
C ASN A 48 10.49 -12.00 11.24
N ASP A 49 10.36 -13.01 12.10
CA ASP A 49 9.88 -12.83 13.48
C ASP A 49 10.77 -11.88 14.30
N GLN A 50 12.10 -11.96 14.14
CA GLN A 50 13.03 -11.08 14.84
C GLN A 50 12.86 -9.63 14.36
N PHE A 51 12.76 -9.43 13.05
CA PHE A 51 12.54 -8.11 12.48
C PHE A 51 11.20 -7.51 12.90
N ILE A 52 10.11 -8.27 12.85
CA ILE A 52 8.79 -7.80 13.29
C ILE A 52 8.78 -7.48 14.78
N LYS A 53 9.42 -8.30 15.61
CA LYS A 53 9.56 -8.01 17.04
C LYS A 53 10.27 -6.68 17.26
N GLU A 54 11.43 -6.48 16.62
CA GLU A 54 12.17 -5.22 16.69
C GLU A 54 11.38 -4.04 16.13
N LEU A 55 10.62 -4.23 15.05
CA LEU A 55 9.81 -3.19 14.43
C LEU A 55 8.76 -2.62 15.40
N PHE A 56 8.12 -3.49 16.18
CA PHE A 56 7.05 -3.13 17.12
C PHE A 56 7.55 -2.64 18.49
N GLU A 57 8.86 -2.75 18.79
CA GLU A 57 9.43 -2.11 19.96
C GLU A 57 9.37 -0.58 19.81
N PRO A 58 9.11 0.18 20.89
CA PRO A 58 9.17 1.63 20.87
C PRO A 58 10.54 2.13 20.40
N GLN A 59 10.59 2.72 19.20
CA GLN A 59 11.83 3.19 18.60
C GLN A 59 11.64 4.45 17.76
N HIS A 60 12.74 5.15 17.51
CA HIS A 60 12.74 6.32 16.65
C HIS A 60 12.40 5.97 15.19
N MET A 61 11.69 6.89 14.55
CA MET A 61 11.38 6.83 13.13
C MET A 61 12.64 6.73 12.27
N TYR A 62 12.62 5.84 11.29
CA TYR A 62 13.66 5.81 10.27
C TYR A 62 13.63 7.07 9.42
N SER A 63 14.80 7.52 8.98
CA SER A 63 14.86 8.51 7.90
C SER A 63 14.31 7.88 6.61
N ARG A 64 13.86 8.72 5.66
CA ARG A 64 13.34 8.23 4.37
C ARG A 64 14.38 7.43 3.60
N SER A 65 15.67 7.80 3.69
CA SER A 65 16.76 7.07 3.05
C SER A 65 17.03 5.74 3.72
N ALA A 66 17.02 5.68 5.07
CA ALA A 66 17.17 4.42 5.79
C ALA A 66 16.00 3.46 5.48
N MET A 67 14.77 3.98 5.47
CA MET A 67 13.58 3.22 5.08
C MET A 67 13.68 2.71 3.64
N GLN A 68 14.16 3.53 2.70
CA GLN A 68 14.42 3.10 1.32
C GLN A 68 15.42 1.94 1.25
N SER A 69 16.51 1.99 2.02
CA SER A 69 17.50 0.91 2.08
C SER A 69 16.93 -0.39 2.65
N VAL A 70 15.99 -0.31 3.61
CA VAL A 70 15.28 -1.50 4.10
C VAL A 70 14.45 -2.11 2.97
N PHE A 71 13.66 -1.31 2.25
CA PHE A 71 12.86 -1.80 1.12
C PHE A 71 13.70 -2.34 -0.04
N GLU A 72 14.87 -1.75 -0.32
CA GLU A 72 15.82 -2.30 -1.30
C GLU A 72 16.27 -3.71 -0.94
N LYS A 73 16.64 -3.94 0.33
CA LYS A 73 17.00 -5.27 0.82
C LYS A 73 15.85 -6.25 0.73
N LEU A 74 14.62 -5.83 1.03
CA LEU A 74 13.42 -6.68 0.90
C LEU A 74 13.16 -7.08 -0.55
N VAL A 75 13.24 -6.15 -1.49
CA VAL A 75 13.03 -6.46 -2.91
C VAL A 75 14.09 -7.44 -3.41
N HIS A 76 15.36 -7.21 -3.06
CA HIS A 76 16.48 -8.02 -3.51
C HIS A 76 16.65 -9.34 -2.74
N SER A 77 15.85 -9.60 -1.71
CA SER A 77 15.79 -10.94 -1.08
C SER A 77 15.17 -11.98 -2.00
N SER A 78 14.31 -11.56 -2.93
CA SER A 78 13.79 -12.39 -4.01
C SER A 78 14.81 -12.59 -5.14
N ILE A 79 14.47 -13.40 -6.14
CA ILE A 79 15.26 -13.51 -7.39
C ILE A 79 15.19 -12.24 -8.26
N MET A 80 14.22 -11.35 -8.04
CA MET A 80 14.05 -10.13 -8.83
C MET A 80 15.25 -9.18 -8.65
N ARG A 81 15.69 -8.54 -9.73
CA ARG A 81 16.79 -7.57 -9.72
C ARG A 81 16.32 -6.26 -10.32
N LEU A 82 16.16 -5.24 -9.47
CA LEU A 82 15.90 -3.87 -9.87
C LEU A 82 17.18 -3.06 -9.81
N ASN A 83 17.46 -2.28 -10.84
CA ASN A 83 18.54 -1.28 -10.78
C ASN A 83 18.17 -0.12 -9.86
N SER A 84 19.16 0.69 -9.45
CA SER A 84 18.98 1.78 -8.49
C SER A 84 17.91 2.78 -8.91
N ASN A 85 17.83 3.14 -10.20
CA ASN A 85 16.79 4.04 -10.71
C ASN A 85 15.38 3.44 -10.58
N SER A 86 15.24 2.14 -10.84
CA SER A 86 13.96 1.43 -10.73
C SER A 86 13.53 1.23 -9.28
N MET A 87 14.49 1.03 -8.37
CA MET A 87 14.27 1.01 -6.92
C MET A 87 13.80 2.37 -6.41
N SER A 88 14.47 3.47 -6.78
CA SER A 88 14.04 4.82 -6.37
C SER A 88 12.63 5.13 -6.87
N LYS A 89 12.32 4.85 -8.14
CA LYS A 89 10.96 5.05 -8.69
C LYS A 89 9.90 4.18 -8.02
N LEU A 90 10.25 2.97 -7.59
CA LEU A 90 9.34 2.11 -6.81
C LEU A 90 9.04 2.76 -5.46
N TYR A 91 10.08 3.18 -4.74
CA TYR A 91 9.92 3.80 -3.42
C TYR A 91 9.17 5.13 -3.47
N ASP A 92 9.47 5.98 -4.46
CA ASP A 92 8.74 7.24 -4.69
C ASP A 92 7.25 7.01 -4.95
N LEU A 93 6.92 5.98 -5.75
CA LEU A 93 5.53 5.60 -6.00
C LEU A 93 4.84 5.12 -4.72
N MET A 94 5.48 4.25 -3.95
CA MET A 94 4.94 3.77 -2.66
C MET A 94 4.66 4.93 -1.71
N LEU A 95 5.63 5.85 -1.56
CA LEU A 95 5.49 7.04 -0.72
C LEU A 95 4.33 7.94 -1.15
N MET A 96 4.20 8.21 -2.45
CA MET A 96 3.16 9.11 -2.95
C MET A 96 1.76 8.48 -2.87
N VAL A 97 1.63 7.16 -3.07
CA VAL A 97 0.36 6.47 -2.87
C VAL A 97 -0.03 6.40 -1.40
N PHE A 98 0.93 6.11 -0.51
CA PHE A 98 0.68 6.14 0.93
C PHE A 98 0.32 7.56 1.40
N LYS A 99 1.00 8.60 0.89
CA LYS A 99 0.63 10.00 1.13
C LYS A 99 -0.78 10.31 0.66
N TYR A 100 -1.19 9.79 -0.49
CA TYR A 100 -2.57 9.91 -0.94
C TYR A 100 -3.55 9.26 0.05
N GLN A 101 -3.28 8.05 0.55
CA GLN A 101 -4.13 7.38 1.54
C GLN A 101 -4.24 8.18 2.84
N VAL A 102 -3.12 8.66 3.36
CA VAL A 102 -3.07 9.51 4.57
C VAL A 102 -3.91 10.76 4.36
N VAL A 103 -3.66 11.55 3.30
CA VAL A 103 -4.43 12.80 3.05
C VAL A 103 -5.95 12.57 2.94
N ASN A 104 -6.41 11.36 2.60
CA ASN A 104 -7.82 11.02 2.48
C ASN A 104 -8.45 10.42 3.76
N CYS A 105 -7.69 10.23 4.83
CA CYS A 105 -8.23 9.85 6.13
C CYS A 105 -8.99 11.03 6.73
N GLU A 106 -10.26 10.84 7.10
CA GLU A 106 -11.04 11.87 7.80
C GLU A 106 -10.69 11.93 9.28
N ASN A 107 -10.39 10.77 9.87
CA ASN A 107 -10.00 10.63 11.27
C ASN A 107 -8.65 9.90 11.38
N PRO A 108 -7.80 10.26 12.37
CA PRO A 108 -6.52 9.60 12.62
C PRO A 108 -6.58 8.07 12.71
N GLU A 109 -7.64 7.52 13.29
CA GLU A 109 -7.87 6.08 13.48
C GLU A 109 -8.00 5.32 12.16
N GLU A 110 -8.45 5.97 11.10
CA GLU A 110 -8.60 5.36 9.78
C GLU A 110 -7.27 4.85 9.23
N ILE A 111 -6.13 5.36 9.70
CA ILE A 111 -4.82 4.86 9.30
C ILE A 111 -4.61 3.40 9.70
N LEU A 112 -5.20 2.95 10.82
CA LEU A 112 -5.16 1.54 11.20
C LEU A 112 -5.96 0.70 10.20
N LEU A 113 -7.11 1.19 9.73
CA LEU A 113 -7.92 0.51 8.72
C LEU A 113 -7.16 0.37 7.38
N VAL A 114 -6.48 1.44 6.93
CA VAL A 114 -5.61 1.38 5.75
C VAL A 114 -4.53 0.30 5.94
N THR A 115 -3.91 0.25 7.13
CA THR A 115 -2.89 -0.74 7.48
C THR A 115 -3.44 -2.16 7.45
N LEU A 116 -4.63 -2.40 8.01
CA LEU A 116 -5.28 -3.71 8.01
C LEU A 116 -5.63 -4.15 6.58
N ASN A 117 -6.11 -3.25 5.73
CA ASN A 117 -6.38 -3.55 4.33
C ASN A 117 -5.12 -4.03 3.58
N HIS A 118 -3.95 -3.42 3.85
CA HIS A 118 -2.67 -3.90 3.31
C HIS A 118 -2.31 -5.28 3.85
N MET A 119 -2.54 -5.52 5.14
CA MET A 119 -2.33 -6.84 5.74
C MET A 119 -3.25 -7.90 5.13
N ASP A 120 -4.46 -7.58 4.71
CA ASP A 120 -5.37 -8.52 4.06
C ASP A 120 -4.88 -8.92 2.67
N ALA A 121 -4.33 -7.97 1.93
CA ALA A 121 -3.68 -8.25 0.66
C ALA A 121 -2.43 -9.13 0.84
N ILE A 122 -1.61 -8.84 1.86
CA ILE A 122 -0.45 -9.68 2.22
C ILE A 122 -0.92 -11.08 2.60
N LYS A 123 -1.98 -11.19 3.42
CA LYS A 123 -2.61 -12.47 3.80
C LYS A 123 -3.06 -13.27 2.58
N ASN A 124 -3.68 -12.61 1.61
CA ASN A 124 -4.10 -13.24 0.36
C ASN A 124 -2.91 -13.80 -0.43
N CYS A 125 -1.80 -13.08 -0.49
CA CYS A 125 -0.57 -13.55 -1.13
C CYS A 125 0.08 -14.73 -0.37
N ALA A 126 -0.05 -14.74 0.96
CA ALA A 126 0.49 -15.78 1.83
C ALA A 126 -0.35 -17.07 1.86
N LYS A 127 -1.61 -17.07 1.40
CA LYS A 127 -2.53 -18.23 1.45
C LYS A 127 -1.93 -19.56 0.99
N PRO A 128 -1.14 -19.63 -0.09
CA PRO A 128 -0.56 -20.89 -0.54
C PRO A 128 0.55 -21.46 0.38
N TYR A 129 1.02 -20.68 1.37
CA TYR A 129 2.23 -20.96 2.13
C TYR A 129 1.92 -21.04 3.64
N PRO A 130 1.84 -22.24 4.23
CA PRO A 130 1.47 -22.44 5.63
C PRO A 130 2.36 -21.67 6.62
N GLU A 131 3.68 -21.65 6.40
CA GLU A 131 4.64 -20.95 7.27
C GLU A 131 4.41 -19.42 7.28
N LEU A 132 3.96 -18.84 6.16
CA LEU A 132 3.66 -17.41 6.10
C LEU A 132 2.33 -17.07 6.75
N LYS A 133 1.38 -18.01 6.77
CA LYS A 133 0.09 -17.79 7.42
C LYS A 133 0.27 -17.46 8.90
N GLU A 134 1.08 -18.21 9.62
CA GLU A 134 1.36 -17.97 11.04
C GLU A 134 1.99 -16.59 11.27
N ARG A 135 3.00 -16.23 10.46
CA ARG A 135 3.66 -14.92 10.55
C ARG A 135 2.71 -13.75 10.29
N VAL A 136 1.80 -13.89 9.32
CA VAL A 136 0.77 -12.89 9.03
C VAL A 136 -0.19 -12.72 10.22
N GLU A 137 -0.67 -13.81 10.79
CA GLU A 137 -1.56 -13.77 11.97
C GLU A 137 -0.87 -13.17 13.21
N ASN A 138 0.44 -13.41 13.37
CA ASN A 138 1.24 -12.79 14.42
C ASN A 138 1.29 -11.26 14.25
N VAL A 139 1.50 -10.76 13.03
CA VAL A 139 1.51 -9.31 12.76
C VAL A 139 0.13 -8.70 12.98
N TYR A 140 -0.95 -9.39 12.59
CA TYR A 140 -2.32 -8.97 12.92
C TYR A 140 -2.52 -8.84 14.43
N SER A 141 -2.11 -9.83 15.19
CA SER A 141 -2.22 -9.83 16.65
C SER A 141 -1.43 -8.69 17.29
N LEU A 142 -0.24 -8.36 16.74
CA LEU A 142 0.55 -7.21 17.17
C LEU A 142 -0.13 -5.88 16.84
N LEU A 143 -0.71 -5.73 15.64
CA LEU A 143 -1.46 -4.53 15.28
C LEU A 143 -2.66 -4.32 16.20
N ILE A 144 -3.47 -5.35 16.42
CA ILE A 144 -4.65 -5.24 17.27
C ILE A 144 -4.24 -4.93 18.72
N SER A 145 -3.24 -5.63 19.27
CA SER A 145 -2.82 -5.42 20.66
C SER A 145 -2.19 -4.04 20.91
N ASN A 146 -1.53 -3.44 19.92
CA ASN A 146 -0.86 -2.14 20.08
C ASN A 146 -1.75 -0.94 19.77
N TYR A 147 -2.75 -1.08 18.89
CA TYR A 147 -3.49 0.07 18.35
C TYR A 147 -5.00 0.03 18.59
N LYS A 148 -5.64 -1.13 18.75
CA LYS A 148 -7.12 -1.23 18.78
C LYS A 148 -7.77 -0.34 19.86
N ASP A 149 -7.24 -0.40 21.08
CA ASP A 149 -7.79 0.31 22.24
C ASP A 149 -6.98 1.59 22.57
N MET A 150 -6.20 2.09 21.60
CA MET A 150 -5.43 3.32 21.74
C MET A 150 -6.37 4.55 21.77
N PRO A 151 -6.19 5.50 22.71
CA PRO A 151 -6.99 6.72 22.76
C PRO A 151 -6.86 7.59 21.50
N HIS A 152 -7.88 8.39 21.22
CA HIS A 152 -7.89 9.32 20.07
C HIS A 152 -6.67 10.26 20.07
N GLU A 153 -6.26 10.77 21.23
CA GLU A 153 -5.12 11.69 21.37
C GLU A 153 -3.79 11.03 20.97
N ASP A 154 -3.61 9.76 21.32
CA ASP A 154 -2.44 8.98 20.92
C ASP A 154 -2.47 8.71 19.41
N TYR A 155 -3.65 8.45 18.84
CA TYR A 155 -3.83 8.36 17.40
C TYR A 155 -3.51 9.67 16.68
N GLN A 156 -3.92 10.82 17.21
CA GLN A 156 -3.55 12.14 16.67
C GLN A 156 -2.03 12.33 16.67
N CYS A 157 -1.36 11.95 17.75
CA CYS A 157 0.11 12.03 17.84
C CYS A 157 0.80 11.10 16.83
N LEU A 158 0.34 9.86 16.72
CA LEU A 158 0.83 8.88 15.75
C LEU A 158 0.63 9.40 14.33
N TYR A 159 -0.57 9.86 14.00
CA TYR A 159 -0.92 10.38 12.70
C TYR A 159 -0.07 11.62 12.35
N LYS A 160 0.19 12.49 13.33
CA LYS A 160 1.08 13.63 13.14
C LYS A 160 2.50 13.21 12.80
N CYS A 161 3.01 12.15 13.41
CA CYS A 161 4.32 11.60 13.07
C CYS A 161 4.37 11.09 11.62
N ILE A 162 3.28 10.47 11.16
CA ILE A 162 3.12 10.02 9.76
C ILE A 162 3.09 11.22 8.80
N GLU A 163 2.32 12.26 9.12
CA GLU A 163 2.31 13.50 8.32
C GLU A 163 3.69 14.13 8.22
N VAL A 164 4.44 14.19 9.33
CA VAL A 164 5.81 14.71 9.34
C VAL A 164 6.73 13.86 8.47
N PHE A 165 6.60 12.53 8.54
CA PHE A 165 7.35 11.62 7.68
C PHE A 165 7.05 11.87 6.19
N LEU A 166 5.81 12.22 5.82
CA LEU A 166 5.38 12.46 4.44
C LEU A 166 5.43 13.92 3.98
N LYS A 167 5.84 14.82 4.89
CA LYS A 167 5.89 16.26 4.65
C LYS A 167 6.85 16.59 3.50
N ASP A 168 6.49 17.59 2.69
CA ASP A 168 7.29 18.12 1.59
C ASP A 168 7.59 17.11 0.45
N LEU A 169 6.91 15.96 0.43
CA LEU A 169 6.95 15.00 -0.69
C LEU A 169 6.06 15.47 -1.84
N ASN A 170 6.65 16.12 -2.84
CA ASN A 170 5.96 16.58 -4.05
C ASN A 170 6.53 15.89 -5.30
N ILE A 171 6.70 14.56 -5.23
CA ILE A 171 7.28 13.77 -6.31
C ILE A 171 6.21 13.50 -7.36
N ARG A 172 6.42 13.94 -8.60
CA ARG A 172 5.46 13.76 -9.69
C ARG A 172 5.38 12.29 -10.10
N VAL A 173 4.21 11.69 -9.92
CA VAL A 173 3.92 10.31 -10.29
C VAL A 173 2.91 10.34 -11.43
N SER A 174 3.35 9.93 -12.62
CA SER A 174 2.57 10.04 -13.86
C SER A 174 1.20 9.37 -13.78
N VAL A 175 1.11 8.21 -13.12
CA VAL A 175 -0.16 7.49 -12.94
C VAL A 175 -1.12 8.28 -12.05
N LEU A 176 -0.66 8.86 -10.94
CA LEU A 176 -1.53 9.64 -10.05
C LEU A 176 -2.03 10.92 -10.72
N MET A 177 -1.18 11.60 -11.48
CA MET A 177 -1.57 12.79 -12.25
C MET A 177 -2.59 12.45 -13.34
N ARG A 178 -2.40 11.35 -14.07
CA ARG A 178 -3.34 10.90 -15.13
C ARG A 178 -4.75 10.66 -14.57
N LEU A 179 -4.84 10.23 -13.31
CA LEU A 179 -6.09 9.96 -12.61
C LEU A 179 -6.70 11.18 -11.92
N GLY A 180 -6.03 12.34 -11.98
CA GLY A 180 -6.45 13.53 -11.24
C GLY A 180 -6.27 13.43 -9.72
N LEU A 181 -5.56 12.42 -9.22
CA LEU A 181 -5.26 12.25 -7.79
C LEU A 181 -4.08 13.13 -7.33
N GLN A 182 -3.31 13.65 -8.28
CA GLN A 182 -2.15 14.49 -8.05
C GLN A 182 -2.16 15.69 -9.00
N LEU A 183 -1.79 16.85 -8.50
CA LEU A 183 -1.60 18.06 -9.29
C LEU A 183 -0.29 18.00 -10.09
N PRO A 184 -0.15 18.78 -11.18
CA PRO A 184 1.13 18.90 -11.90
C PRO A 184 2.30 19.38 -11.03
N SER A 185 2.01 20.04 -9.90
CA SER A 185 2.99 20.46 -8.88
C SER A 185 3.58 19.27 -8.09
N GLY A 186 3.00 18.07 -8.19
CA GLY A 186 3.37 16.90 -7.40
C GLY A 186 2.62 16.81 -6.06
N GLU A 187 1.80 17.80 -5.72
CA GLU A 187 0.95 17.74 -4.53
C GLU A 187 -0.24 16.79 -4.76
N ILE A 188 -0.66 16.10 -3.69
CA ILE A 188 -1.89 15.31 -3.74
C ILE A 188 -3.09 16.26 -3.90
N ALA A 189 -3.96 15.95 -4.86
CA ALA A 189 -5.14 16.75 -5.11
C ALA A 189 -6.09 16.64 -3.89
N PRO A 190 -6.54 17.75 -3.29
CA PRO A 190 -7.50 17.71 -2.20
C PRO A 190 -8.84 17.17 -2.71
N CYS A 191 -9.30 16.08 -2.09
CA CYS A 191 -10.56 15.44 -2.47
C CYS A 191 -11.74 16.31 -1.99
N ARG A 192 -12.21 17.25 -2.82
CA ARG A 192 -13.26 18.21 -2.43
C ARG A 192 -14.68 17.65 -2.44
N ASN A 193 -14.90 16.43 -2.94
CA ASN A 193 -16.19 15.75 -2.88
C ASN A 193 -15.97 14.23 -2.96
N LYS A 194 -16.16 13.50 -1.86
CA LYS A 194 -16.21 12.02 -1.87
C LYS A 194 -17.29 11.47 -2.83
N GLN A 195 -18.28 12.29 -3.22
CA GLN A 195 -19.31 11.96 -4.22
C GLN A 195 -18.88 12.16 -5.69
N ILE A 196 -17.73 12.80 -5.98
CA ILE A 196 -17.24 13.05 -7.36
C ILE A 196 -16.00 12.19 -7.66
N MET A 197 -15.96 10.96 -7.17
CA MET A 197 -15.54 9.85 -8.03
C MET A 197 -16.79 9.12 -8.52
N ASN A 198 -17.74 9.90 -9.01
CA ASN A 198 -18.94 9.38 -9.65
C ASN A 198 -18.47 8.55 -10.86
N VAL A 199 -18.83 7.27 -10.83
CA VAL A 199 -18.45 6.20 -11.78
C VAL A 199 -18.63 6.63 -13.25
N ASP A 200 -19.44 7.65 -13.50
CA ASP A 200 -19.74 8.23 -14.80
C ASP A 200 -18.58 9.03 -15.44
N PHE A 201 -17.69 9.65 -14.66
CA PHE A 201 -16.51 10.34 -15.25
C PHE A 201 -15.48 9.35 -15.82
N ILE A 202 -15.33 8.20 -15.15
CA ILE A 202 -14.48 7.10 -15.62
C ILE A 202 -15.16 6.40 -16.83
N LYS A 203 -16.49 6.17 -16.78
CA LYS A 203 -17.24 5.57 -17.89
C LYS A 203 -17.27 6.43 -19.15
N ASN A 204 -17.40 7.76 -19.04
CA ASN A 204 -17.52 8.64 -20.21
C ASN A 204 -16.18 8.83 -20.94
N ASN A 205 -15.04 8.77 -20.22
CA ASN A 205 -13.72 8.75 -20.85
C ASN A 205 -13.36 7.40 -21.50
N LEU A 206 -14.06 6.31 -21.14
CA LEU A 206 -13.88 4.98 -21.73
C LEU A 206 -14.73 4.75 -22.99
N LYS A 207 -15.85 5.45 -23.16
CA LYS A 207 -16.77 5.26 -24.31
C LYS A 207 -16.38 6.05 -25.57
N ASN A 208 -15.57 7.09 -25.47
CA ASN A 208 -15.29 7.99 -26.61
C ASN A 208 -14.12 7.54 -27.52
N ASN A 209 -13.58 6.33 -27.34
CA ASN A 209 -12.44 5.82 -28.13
C ASN A 209 -12.82 4.68 -29.10
N GLU A 210 -14.08 4.59 -29.53
CA GLU A 210 -14.48 3.71 -30.64
C GLU A 210 -14.89 4.51 -31.88
N SER A 211 -13.90 5.05 -32.59
CA SER A 211 -13.96 5.14 -34.06
C SER A 211 -12.63 5.60 -34.66
N SER A 212 -12.03 4.71 -35.47
CA SER A 212 -10.97 4.91 -36.48
C SER A 212 -9.51 4.58 -36.07
N PRO A 213 -8.68 4.07 -37.01
CA PRO A 213 -7.92 2.84 -36.75
C PRO A 213 -6.38 3.02 -36.68
N ILE A 214 -5.74 2.00 -36.10
CA ILE A 214 -4.29 1.70 -36.09
C ILE A 214 -3.44 2.53 -35.10
N LEU A 215 -3.36 2.07 -33.85
CA LEU A 215 -2.07 1.75 -33.20
C LEU A 215 -2.29 0.84 -31.97
N LYS A 216 -1.47 -0.20 -31.88
CA LYS A 216 -1.44 -1.21 -30.82
C LYS A 216 -0.81 -0.64 -29.53
N SER A 217 -1.54 -0.73 -28.41
CA SER A 217 -1.05 -1.18 -27.09
C SER A 217 -2.16 -0.99 -26.06
N LYS A 218 -2.80 -2.08 -25.62
CA LYS A 218 -3.69 -2.04 -24.45
C LYS A 218 -2.80 -1.82 -23.22
N ASP A 219 -2.84 -0.64 -22.64
CA ASP A 219 -2.06 -0.26 -21.46
C ASP A 219 -2.56 -1.05 -20.22
N PRO A 220 -1.77 -1.96 -19.62
CA PRO A 220 -2.16 -2.76 -18.44
C PRO A 220 -2.48 -1.90 -17.20
N ILE A 221 -2.06 -0.63 -17.23
CA ILE A 221 -2.20 0.36 -16.16
C ILE A 221 -3.66 0.87 -16.06
N GLN A 222 -4.47 0.75 -17.11
CA GLN A 222 -5.88 1.16 -17.09
C GLN A 222 -6.76 0.15 -16.32
N GLU A 223 -6.41 -1.14 -16.41
CA GLU A 223 -7.07 -2.24 -15.68
C GLU A 223 -6.65 -2.25 -14.19
N LEU A 224 -5.44 -1.76 -13.92
CA LEU A 224 -4.75 -1.60 -12.62
C LEU A 224 -5.55 -0.92 -11.51
N LEU A 225 -6.46 -0.02 -11.87
CA LEU A 225 -7.21 0.80 -10.91
C LEU A 225 -8.68 0.38 -10.82
N SER A 226 -9.15 -0.36 -11.82
CA SER A 226 -10.45 -1.02 -11.76
C SER A 226 -10.45 -2.18 -10.76
N TYR A 227 -9.30 -2.84 -10.58
CA TYR A 227 -9.07 -3.81 -9.50
C TYR A 227 -8.63 -3.19 -8.17
N ARG A 228 -8.08 -1.96 -8.17
CA ARG A 228 -8.02 -1.14 -6.94
C ARG A 228 -9.43 -0.69 -6.62
N ARG A 229 -10.19 -1.57 -5.97
CA ARG A 229 -11.21 -1.12 -5.05
C ARG A 229 -10.48 -0.43 -3.90
N LEU A 230 -10.11 0.83 -4.13
CA LEU A 230 -10.03 1.84 -3.07
C LEU A 230 -11.46 1.92 -2.54
N GLU A 231 -11.89 0.92 -1.76
CA GLU A 231 -13.04 1.05 -0.88
C GLU A 231 -12.61 2.07 0.19
N ILE A 232 -12.68 3.36 -0.17
CA ILE A 232 -12.73 4.47 0.80
C ILE A 232 -14.04 4.35 1.61
N ASP A 233 -15.01 3.59 1.10
CA ASP A 233 -16.11 3.02 1.85
C ASP A 233 -16.01 1.49 1.80
N GLY A 234 -15.16 0.91 2.66
CA GLY A 234 -15.45 -0.42 3.16
C GLY A 234 -16.75 -0.33 3.97
N ASP A 235 -17.61 -1.33 3.87
CA ASP A 235 -18.88 -1.44 4.63
C ASP A 235 -18.67 -0.95 6.08
N ARG A 236 -19.17 0.26 6.39
CA ARG A 236 -19.02 0.96 7.69
C ARG A 236 -19.90 0.30 8.74
N GLY A 237 -19.75 -1.00 8.93
CA GLY A 237 -20.22 -1.74 10.08
C GLY A 237 -19.12 -1.76 11.13
N ILE A 238 -19.45 -1.38 12.35
CA ILE A 238 -18.62 -1.55 13.54
C ILE A 238 -18.56 -3.05 13.88
N GLU A 239 -18.00 -3.86 12.98
CA GLU A 239 -17.80 -5.29 13.12
C GLU A 239 -16.42 -5.68 12.56
N LEU A 240 -15.49 -5.90 13.48
CA LEU A 240 -14.22 -6.58 13.18
C LEU A 240 -14.53 -7.96 12.58
N GLY A 241 -14.00 -8.28 11.38
CA GLY A 241 -14.03 -9.66 10.85
C GLY A 241 -14.70 -9.90 9.48
N LYS A 242 -15.00 -8.89 8.66
CA LYS A 242 -15.59 -9.11 7.32
C LYS A 242 -14.60 -9.41 6.17
N ASN A 243 -13.30 -9.60 6.44
CA ASN A 243 -12.45 -10.37 5.54
C ASN A 243 -12.65 -11.86 5.78
N LYS A 244 -13.72 -12.40 5.16
CA LYS A 244 -14.09 -13.83 5.11
C LYS A 244 -13.39 -14.70 6.16
N ILE A 245 -13.92 -14.69 7.39
CA ILE A 245 -13.94 -15.89 8.22
C ILE A 245 -15.20 -16.66 7.81
N CYS A 246 -15.03 -17.77 7.11
CA CYS A 246 -15.93 -18.94 7.20
C CYS A 246 -15.37 -20.13 6.42
N ALA A 247 -14.96 -21.15 7.20
CA ALA A 247 -14.97 -22.60 7.00
C ALA A 247 -13.77 -23.13 7.80
N VAL A 248 -13.90 -23.67 9.01
CA VAL A 248 -14.99 -24.38 9.71
C VAL A 248 -15.00 -23.96 11.17
#